data_AF-A0A1M6SY43-F1
#
_entry.id   AF-A0A1M6SY43-F1
#
_cell.length_a   1.000
_cell.length_b   1.000
_cell.length_c   1.000
_cell.angle_alpha   90.00
_cell.angle_beta   90.00
_cell.angle_gamma   90.00
#
_symmetry.space_group_name_H-M   'P 1'
#
loop_
_entity.id
_entity.type
_entity.pdbx_description
1 polymer ?
#
loop_
_entity_poly.entity_id
_entity_poly.type
_entity_poly.pdbx_seq_one_letter_code
_entity_poly.pdbx_strand_id
1 'polypeptide(L)' 'MMIVELIDGDDFRDRLVELGVRIPEHACPETCARMALRKHMDVGVPGLQDLVREMMGKTDVLLPSVRAAIERFLLPGLR' A
#
# COMPACT_ATOMS: atom_id res chain seq x y z
N MET A 1 4.78 -13.21 -25.01
CA MET A 1 3.67 -12.73 -24.17
C MET A 1 4.25 -12.39 -22.80
N MET A 2 4.63 -11.13 -22.55
CA MET A 2 4.97 -10.74 -21.17
C MET A 2 3.67 -10.27 -20.52
N ILE A 3 3.10 -11.11 -19.66
CA ILE A 3 2.17 -10.63 -18.64
C ILE A 3 3.11 -9.98 -17.62
N VAL A 4 3.30 -8.67 -17.72
CA VAL A 4 3.87 -7.92 -16.61
C VAL A 4 2.75 -7.91 -15.57
N GLU A 5 2.95 -8.64 -14.47
CA GLU A 5 2.03 -8.60 -13.32
C GLU A 5 2.13 -7.19 -12.71
N LEU A 6 1.21 -6.32 -13.11
CA LEU A 6 1.11 -4.95 -12.62
C LEU A 6 0.49 -4.99 -11.23
N ILE A 7 1.14 -4.35 -10.25
CA ILE A 7 0.58 -4.17 -8.91
C ILE A 7 -0.42 -3.01 -8.98
N ASP A 8 -1.70 -3.36 -8.91
CA ASP A 8 -2.80 -2.40 -8.95
C ASP A 8 -3.32 -2.03 -7.55
N GLY A 9 -4.46 -1.33 -7.52
CA GLY A 9 -5.08 -0.90 -6.26
C GLY A 9 -5.65 -2.04 -5.43
N ASP A 10 -6.09 -3.12 -6.07
CA ASP A 10 -6.65 -4.29 -5.40
C ASP A 10 -5.50 -5.14 -4.83
N ASP A 11 -4.40 -5.33 -5.57
CA ASP A 11 -3.19 -5.97 -5.05
C ASP A 11 -2.64 -5.22 -3.83
N PHE A 12 -2.58 -3.88 -3.92
CA PHE A 12 -2.13 -3.05 -2.81
C PHE A 12 -3.03 -3.19 -1.58
N ARG A 13 -4.36 -3.20 -1.79
CA ARG A 13 -5.34 -3.41 -0.73
C ARG A 13 -5.14 -4.78 -0.08
N ASP A 14 -5.03 -5.84 -0.87
CA ASP A 14 -4.96 -7.20 -0.36
C ASP A 14 -3.71 -7.41 0.50
N ARG A 15 -2.56 -6.88 0.07
CA ARG A 15 -1.32 -6.88 0.87
C ARG A 15 -1.48 -6.15 2.21
N LEU A 16 -2.21 -5.04 2.25
CA LEU A 16 -2.49 -4.33 3.50
C LEU A 16 -3.47 -5.10 4.40
N VAL A 17 -4.45 -5.79 3.81
CA VAL A 17 -5.40 -6.66 4.52
C VAL A 17 -4.67 -7.87 5.13
N GLU A 18 -3.69 -8.45 4.43
CA GLU A 18 -2.82 -9.52 4.95
C GLU A 18 -2.02 -9.08 6.18
N LEU A 19 -1.59 -7.81 6.23
CA LEU A 19 -0.98 -7.19 7.42
C LEU A 19 -1.99 -6.89 8.54
N GLY A 20 -3.26 -7.25 8.34
CA GLY A 20 -4.36 -7.06 9.28
C GLY A 20 -5.04 -5.70 9.18
N VAL A 21 -4.73 -4.85 8.20
CA VAL A 21 -5.44 -3.57 8.03
C VAL A 21 -6.84 -3.84 7.48
N ARG A 22 -7.89 -3.43 8.20
CA ARG A 22 -9.26 -3.57 7.70
C ARG A 22 -9.54 -2.48 6.67
N ILE A 23 -9.66 -2.87 5.40
CA ILE A 23 -9.93 -1.95 4.30
C ILE A 23 -11.19 -2.43 3.56
N PRO A 24 -12.17 -1.54 3.29
CA PRO A 24 -13.35 -1.87 2.52
C PRO A 24 -13.00 -2.44 1.14
N GLU A 25 -13.86 -3.30 0.60
CA GLU A 25 -13.80 -3.68 -0.81
C GLU A 25 -14.01 -2.42 -1.68
N HIS A 26 -13.29 -2.36 -2.81
CA HIS A 26 -13.29 -1.20 -3.73
C HIS A 26 -12.74 0.11 -3.16
N ALA A 27 -11.99 0.06 -2.04
CA ALA A 27 -11.27 1.23 -1.57
C ALA A 27 -10.20 1.64 -2.59
N CYS A 28 -10.20 2.90 -2.97
CA CYS A 28 -9.16 3.45 -3.83
C CYS A 28 -7.81 3.51 -3.11
N PRO A 29 -6.67 3.49 -3.83
CA PRO A 29 -5.32 3.41 -3.24
C PRO A 29 -5.03 4.48 -2.17
N GLU A 30 -5.52 5.70 -2.36
CA GLU A 30 -5.39 6.77 -1.35
C GLU A 30 -6.09 6.41 -0.03
N THR A 31 -7.29 5.83 -0.11
CA THR A 31 -8.04 5.37 1.07
C THR A 31 -7.31 4.22 1.75
N CYS A 32 -6.81 3.25 0.98
CA CYS A 32 -6.00 2.15 1.49
C CYS A 32 -4.77 2.65 2.27
N ALA A 33 -3.99 3.54 1.67
CA ALA A 33 -2.80 4.12 2.28
C ALA A 33 -3.11 4.91 3.56
N ARG A 34 -4.16 5.73 3.55
CA ARG A 34 -4.59 6.48 4.75
C ARG A 34 -5.06 5.58 5.88
N MET A 35 -5.82 4.53 5.58
CA MET A 35 -6.30 3.59 6.59
C MET A 35 -5.16 2.77 7.19
N ALA A 36 -4.22 2.32 6.36
CA ALA A 36 -3.01 1.64 6.81
C ALA A 36 -2.15 2.53 7.73
N LEU A 37 -1.91 3.78 7.33
CA LEU A 37 -1.19 4.74 8.16
C LEU A 37 -1.90 4.97 9.49
N ARG A 38 -3.21 5.26 9.45
CA ARG A 38 -3.98 5.53 10.66
C ARG A 38 -3.92 4.35 11.63
N LYS A 39 -4.06 3.13 11.14
CA LYS A 39 -3.95 1.93 11.97
C LYS A 39 -2.54 1.78 12.55
N HIS A 40 -1.51 2.02 11.75
CA HIS A 40 -0.12 1.96 12.19
C HIS A 40 0.19 2.98 13.30
N MET A 41 -0.35 4.20 13.19
CA MET A 41 -0.22 5.22 14.23
C MET A 41 -0.98 4.88 15.52
N ASP A 42 -2.11 4.17 15.40
CA ASP A 42 -2.99 3.85 16.54
C ASP A 42 -2.46 2.66 17.34
N VAL A 43 -2.15 1.55 16.66
CA VAL A 43 -1.79 0.27 17.31
C VAL A 43 -0.52 -0.36 16.76
N GLY A 44 0.12 0.25 15.78
CA GLY A 44 1.19 -0.37 15.01
C GLY A 44 0.66 -1.38 13.98
N VAL A 45 1.32 -1.43 12.84
CA VAL A 45 1.15 -2.49 11.84
C VAL A 45 2.53 -3.03 11.53
N PRO A 46 2.94 -4.14 12.17
CA PRO A 46 4.20 -4.80 11.88
C PRO A 46 4.27 -5.18 10.39
N GLY A 47 5.42 -4.97 9.76
CA GLY A 47 5.63 -5.27 8.34
C GLY A 47 5.10 -4.21 7.36
N LEU A 48 4.37 -3.17 7.81
CA LEU A 48 3.91 -2.11 6.91
C LEU A 48 5.07 -1.34 6.27
N GLN A 49 6.12 -1.05 7.04
CA GLN A 49 7.31 -0.37 6.52
C GLN A 49 8.08 -1.22 5.51
N ASP A 50 8.16 -2.53 5.73
CA ASP A 50 8.82 -3.46 4.81
C ASP A 50 8.02 -3.64 3.52
N LEU A 51 6.69 -3.75 3.63
CA LEU A 51 5.79 -3.79 2.47
C LEU A 51 5.94 -2.53 1.61
N VAL A 52 5.95 -1.35 2.24
CA VAL A 52 6.14 -0.08 1.53
C VAL A 52 7.49 -0.02 0.83
N ARG A 53 8.56 -0.48 1.49
CA ARG A 53 9.90 -0.57 0.87
C ARG A 53 9.93 -1.54 -0.31
N GLU A 54 9.30 -2.70 -0.18
CA GLU A 54 9.20 -3.69 -1.26
C GLU A 54 8.46 -3.12 -2.47
N MET A 55 7.30 -2.48 -2.25
CA MET A 55 6.50 -1.88 -3.32
C MET A 55 7.22 -0.73 -4.01
N MET A 56 7.90 0.12 -3.24
CA MET A 56 8.73 1.19 -3.80
C MET A 56 10.01 0.68 -4.48
N GLY A 57 10.41 -0.58 -4.25
CA GLY A 57 11.46 -1.26 -5.02
C GLY A 57 10.97 -1.83 -6.36
N LYS A 58 9.65 -1.96 -6.54
CA LYS A 58 8.98 -2.54 -7.72
C LYS A 58 8.21 -1.48 -8.52
N THR A 59 8.72 -0.25 -8.59
CA THR A 59 8.02 0.88 -9.23
C THR A 59 7.79 0.72 -10.73
N ASP A 60 8.52 -0.18 -11.37
CA ASP A 60 8.38 -0.57 -12.78
C ASP A 60 7.10 -1.35 -13.06
N VAL A 61 6.56 -2.05 -12.06
CA VAL A 61 5.29 -2.80 -12.15
C VAL A 61 4.17 -2.20 -11.30
N LEU A 62 4.46 -1.17 -10.50
CA LEU A 62 3.47 -0.50 -9.65
C LEU A 62 2.65 0.53 -10.44
N LEU A 63 1.32 0.45 -10.34
CA LEU A 63 0.46 1.47 -10.97
C LEU A 63 0.76 2.88 -10.40
N PRO A 64 0.74 3.92 -11.25
CA PRO A 64 1.04 5.29 -10.82
C PRO A 64 0.13 5.79 -9.68
N SER A 65 -1.14 5.38 -9.66
CA SER A 65 -2.11 5.72 -8.62
C SER A 65 -1.72 5.15 -7.25
N VAL A 66 -1.21 3.92 -7.23
CA VAL A 66 -0.73 3.26 -6.01
C VAL A 66 0.56 3.93 -5.53
N ARG A 67 1.51 4.14 -6.45
CA ARG A 67 2.77 4.85 -6.12
C ARG A 67 2.50 6.21 -5.48
N ALA A 68 1.62 7.01 -6.10
CA ALA A 68 1.26 8.32 -5.59
C ALA A 68 0.63 8.25 -4.19
N ALA A 69 -0.22 7.25 -3.92
CA ALA A 69 -0.81 7.06 -2.60
C ALA A 69 0.24 6.70 -1.53
N ILE A 70 1.19 5.81 -1.86
CA ILE A 70 2.29 5.43 -0.96
C ILE A 70 3.18 6.65 -0.66
N GLU A 71 3.61 7.38 -1.69
CA GLU A 71 4.47 8.55 -1.55
C GLU A 71 3.81 9.66 -0.74
N ARG A 72 2.51 9.89 -0.96
CA ARG A 72 1.77 10.98 -0.33
C ARG A 72 1.42 10.71 1.13
N PHE A 73 1.12 9.47 1.50
CA PHE A 73 0.59 9.15 2.83
C PHE A 73 1.53 8.27 3.64
N LEU A 74 2.04 7.17 3.09
CA LEU A 74 2.81 6.18 3.85
C LEU A 74 4.27 6.61 4.06
N LEU A 75 4.96 7.07 3.02
CA LEU A 75 6.36 7.51 3.16
C LEU A 75 6.59 8.63 4.20
N PRO A 76 5.78 9.70 4.27
CA PRO A 76 5.97 10.73 5.28
C PRO A 76 5.55 10.27 6.68
N GLY A 77 4.60 9.34 6.79
CA GLY A 77 4.04 8.88 8.06
C GLY A 77 4.77 7.70 8.71
N LEU A 78 5.64 7.00 7.97
CA LEU A 78 6.43 5.85 8.43
C LEU A 78 7.92 6.18 8.65
N ARG A 79 8.25 7.48 8.78
CA ARG A 79 9.62 7.95 9.07
C ARG A 79 9.94 7.89 10.57
#